data_AF-A0A9P3KQW6-F1
#
_entry.id   AF-A0A9P3KQW6-F1
#
_cell.length_a   1.000
_cell.length_b   1.000
_cell.length_c   1.000
_cell.angle_alpha   90.00
_cell.angle_beta   90.00
_cell.angle_gamma   90.00
#
_symmetry.space_group_name_H-M   'P 1'
#
loop_
_entity.id
_entity.type
_entity.pdbx_description
1 polymer ?
#
loop_
_entity_poly.entity_id
_entity_poly.type
_entity_poly.pdbx_seq_one_letter_code
_entity_poly.pdbx_strand_id
1 'polypeptide(L)'
;MVAGDDSATLFGVSRPLLTFLACLLSSIPAAALVPLLPTPSARHAYNVAVGAATCWFAYGGMRASVAIWGLTLASYAAMCALPRWLSGHLVFLATFSFLILSHVTSLDASAWRRGDIDFTGTLMIVTLKLVSAAMDYHDGANPRTSSTSPTPLPRLPALLPFLGFVFFPAALLVGPPFPYAAYDDYIEGRGLWASLYPQQHLPPPGSPPFPPRLLHALKALVKALLCLAAYHTLSQLLPPSALLQPAFFSRSFPARYLHVALTLFAYRWMFYFIWAVAEAALILSAFGFSGFKATKNSQGKTDGERRDGGRSNGQEGEGGQKQQQLEADWSMACNAHMWVVEVTGSAAQLATNWNIGVSRWLRTYVYDRMTPPSGKASLTTLLITQAVSALWHGLHPGYYLFFLSAAIAQDASKLLHRLYQSIPPHRHWQRRLAWLAQVLYTRVLVGYAPLGFILLRADLTFRVWRSLYFVGSVLPLVLSALLPPLIPPPKRQKKDS
;
A
#
# COMPACT_ATOMS: atom_id res chain seq x y z
N MET A 1 -4.75 -42.05 -26.84
CA MET A 1 -3.82 -41.00 -27.31
C MET A 1 -4.38 -39.66 -26.88
N VAL A 2 -3.94 -39.18 -25.71
CA VAL A 2 -4.27 -37.85 -25.21
C VAL A 2 -3.19 -36.94 -25.79
N ALA A 3 -3.57 -36.05 -26.70
CA ALA A 3 -2.67 -35.05 -27.24
C ALA A 3 -2.17 -34.18 -26.09
N GLY A 4 -0.85 -34.13 -25.92
CA GLY A 4 -0.19 -33.27 -24.96
C GLY A 4 -0.41 -31.81 -25.35
N ASP A 5 -1.01 -31.06 -24.44
CA ASP A 5 -0.89 -29.60 -24.44
C ASP A 5 0.17 -29.28 -23.38
N ASP A 6 1.43 -29.43 -23.78
CA ASP A 6 2.57 -28.87 -23.05
C ASP A 6 2.34 -27.36 -23.00
N SER A 7 1.75 -26.88 -21.90
CA SER A 7 1.64 -25.46 -21.61
C SER A 7 3.03 -24.86 -21.70
N ALA A 8 3.33 -24.20 -22.82
CA ALA A 8 4.68 -23.78 -23.17
C ALA A 8 5.26 -22.90 -22.05
N THR A 9 6.15 -23.50 -21.26
CA THR A 9 6.92 -22.78 -20.24
C THR A 9 8.20 -22.30 -20.90
N LEU A 10 8.38 -20.99 -21.00
CA LEU A 10 9.65 -20.42 -21.43
C LEU A 10 10.48 -20.15 -20.18
N PHE A 11 11.64 -20.79 -20.05
CA PHE A 11 12.50 -20.73 -18.86
C PHE A 11 11.82 -21.19 -17.54
N GLY A 12 10.85 -22.11 -17.62
CA GLY A 12 10.09 -22.59 -16.45
C GLY A 12 9.04 -21.60 -15.93
N VAL A 13 8.72 -20.56 -16.70
CA VAL A 13 7.68 -19.56 -16.39
C VAL A 13 6.50 -19.74 -17.35
N SER A 14 5.27 -19.66 -16.83
CA SER A 14 4.06 -19.77 -17.64
C SER A 14 3.94 -18.59 -18.62
N ARG A 15 3.39 -18.85 -19.81
CA ARG A 15 3.13 -17.80 -20.82
C ARG A 15 2.27 -16.63 -20.27
N PRO A 16 1.16 -16.86 -19.54
CA PRO A 16 0.36 -15.77 -18.96
C PRO A 16 1.16 -14.86 -18.01
N LEU A 17 2.02 -15.44 -17.17
CA LEU A 17 2.88 -14.68 -16.27
C LEU A 17 3.91 -13.84 -17.03
N LEU A 18 4.53 -14.39 -18.08
CA LEU A 18 5.46 -13.63 -18.92
C LEU A 18 4.76 -12.45 -19.62
N THR A 19 3.57 -12.67 -20.15
CA THR A 19 2.78 -11.59 -20.78
C THR A 19 2.40 -10.52 -19.77
N PHE A 20 1.92 -10.89 -18.59
CA PHE A 20 1.62 -9.94 -17.52
C PHE A 20 2.86 -9.13 -17.10
N LEU A 21 4.01 -9.79 -16.90
CA LEU A 21 5.26 -9.11 -16.55
C LEU A 21 5.72 -8.17 -17.65
N ALA A 22 5.58 -8.55 -18.93
CA ALA A 22 5.89 -7.67 -20.05
C ALA A 22 5.00 -6.41 -20.04
N CYS A 23 3.70 -6.57 -19.81
CA CYS A 23 2.77 -5.44 -19.66
C CYS A 23 3.08 -4.57 -18.43
N LEU A 24 3.47 -5.18 -17.31
CA LEU A 24 3.88 -4.46 -16.11
C LEU A 24 5.15 -3.65 -16.35
N LEU A 25 6.15 -4.21 -17.03
CA LEU A 25 7.38 -3.49 -17.38
C LEU A 25 7.13 -2.41 -18.44
N SER A 26 6.25 -2.65 -19.41
CA SER A 26 5.88 -1.64 -20.42
C SER A 26 5.13 -0.45 -19.81
N SER A 27 4.57 -0.58 -18.61
CA SER A 27 3.97 0.54 -17.88
C SER A 27 4.98 1.66 -17.59
N ILE A 28 6.28 1.36 -17.47
CA ILE A 28 7.34 2.34 -17.19
C ILE A 28 7.51 3.33 -18.36
N PRO A 29 7.86 2.89 -19.60
CA PRO A 29 7.94 3.81 -20.72
C PRO A 29 6.57 4.41 -21.06
N ALA A 30 5.48 3.65 -20.93
CA ALA A 30 4.13 4.17 -21.14
C ALA A 30 3.82 5.36 -20.22
N ALA A 31 4.16 5.26 -18.93
CA ALA A 31 3.97 6.33 -17.96
C ALA A 31 4.88 7.54 -18.20
N ALA A 32 6.11 7.31 -18.68
CA ALA A 32 7.07 8.37 -19.02
C ALA A 32 6.61 9.27 -20.18
N LEU A 33 5.75 8.75 -21.08
CA LEU A 33 5.20 9.50 -22.22
C LEU A 33 4.06 10.45 -21.81
N VAL A 34 3.35 10.18 -20.71
CA VAL A 34 2.22 11.01 -20.25
C VAL A 34 2.58 12.50 -20.11
N PRO A 35 3.64 12.89 -19.38
CA PRO A 35 4.00 14.31 -19.25
C PRO A 35 4.47 14.97 -20.57
N LEU A 36 4.77 14.18 -21.61
CA LEU A 36 5.19 14.70 -22.93
C LEU A 36 3.99 15.06 -23.82
N LEU A 37 2.76 14.75 -23.40
CA LEU A 37 1.58 15.07 -24.19
C LEU A 37 1.14 16.53 -23.96
N PRO A 38 0.75 17.24 -25.04
CA PRO A 38 0.54 18.69 -25.04
C PRO A 38 -0.60 19.16 -24.15
N THR A 39 -1.72 18.43 -24.16
CA THR A 39 -2.97 18.89 -23.54
C THR A 39 -3.47 17.90 -22.49
N PRO A 40 -4.20 18.35 -21.47
CA PRO A 40 -4.89 17.47 -20.52
C PRO A 40 -5.74 16.39 -21.21
N SER A 41 -6.54 16.77 -22.20
CA SER A 41 -7.37 15.84 -22.98
C SER A 41 -6.54 14.77 -23.69
N ALA A 42 -5.39 15.13 -24.28
CA ALA A 42 -4.48 14.17 -24.91
C ALA A 42 -3.91 13.18 -23.89
N ARG A 43 -3.55 13.66 -22.69
CA ARG A 43 -3.07 12.80 -21.58
C ARG A 43 -4.14 11.81 -21.13
N HIS A 44 -5.37 12.26 -20.96
CA HIS A 44 -6.49 11.38 -20.60
C HIS A 44 -6.75 10.34 -21.70
N ALA A 45 -6.86 10.76 -22.96
CA ALA A 45 -7.11 9.86 -24.09
C ALA A 45 -5.99 8.80 -24.23
N TYR A 46 -4.73 9.23 -24.08
CA TYR A 46 -3.59 8.33 -24.05
C TYR A 46 -3.66 7.31 -22.91
N ASN A 47 -3.95 7.77 -21.68
CA ASN A 47 -4.10 6.88 -20.53
C ASN A 47 -5.19 5.83 -20.79
N VAL A 48 -6.33 6.23 -21.35
CA VAL A 48 -7.42 5.32 -21.70
C VAL A 48 -6.97 4.30 -22.73
N ALA A 49 -6.38 4.74 -23.84
CA ALA A 49 -5.96 3.85 -24.93
C ALA A 49 -4.90 2.85 -24.46
N VAL A 50 -3.85 3.34 -23.81
CA VAL A 50 -2.73 2.51 -23.34
C VAL A 50 -3.14 1.63 -22.17
N GLY A 51 -3.93 2.14 -21.23
CA GLY A 51 -4.43 1.33 -20.12
C GLY A 51 -5.38 0.22 -20.60
N ALA A 52 -6.28 0.52 -21.53
CA ALA A 52 -7.17 -0.50 -22.11
C ALA A 52 -6.40 -1.57 -22.88
N ALA A 53 -5.40 -1.17 -23.69
CA ALA A 53 -4.51 -2.10 -24.37
C ALA A 53 -3.71 -2.95 -23.36
N THR A 54 -3.22 -2.33 -22.28
CA THR A 54 -2.50 -3.03 -21.21
C THR A 54 -3.38 -4.11 -20.56
N CYS A 55 -4.64 -3.81 -20.24
CA CYS A 55 -5.59 -4.81 -19.74
C CYS A 55 -5.85 -5.94 -20.75
N TRP A 56 -6.03 -5.60 -22.04
CA TRP A 56 -6.27 -6.59 -23.09
C TRP A 56 -5.10 -7.57 -23.22
N PHE A 57 -3.87 -7.06 -23.32
CA PHE A 57 -2.69 -7.90 -23.51
C PHE A 57 -2.30 -8.65 -22.24
N ALA A 58 -2.37 -8.02 -21.05
CA ALA A 58 -1.97 -8.64 -19.79
C ALA A 58 -2.77 -9.91 -19.46
N TYR A 59 -4.05 -9.95 -19.88
CA TYR A 59 -4.96 -11.05 -19.56
C TYR A 59 -5.43 -11.85 -20.80
N GLY A 60 -4.90 -11.53 -21.98
CA GLY A 60 -5.04 -12.34 -23.18
C GLY A 60 -6.46 -12.51 -23.72
N GLY A 61 -7.39 -11.57 -23.48
CA GLY A 61 -8.73 -11.71 -24.06
C GLY A 61 -9.82 -10.74 -23.60
N MET A 62 -10.96 -10.87 -24.28
CA MET A 62 -12.13 -9.99 -24.15
C MET A 62 -12.79 -10.02 -22.78
N ARG A 63 -12.81 -11.18 -22.09
CA ARG A 63 -13.51 -11.35 -20.80
C ARG A 63 -13.03 -10.36 -19.73
N ALA A 64 -11.71 -10.26 -19.55
CA ALA A 64 -11.10 -9.36 -18.58
C ALA A 64 -11.38 -7.89 -18.92
N SER A 65 -11.22 -7.52 -20.19
CA SER A 65 -11.48 -6.17 -20.67
C SER A 65 -12.95 -5.77 -20.48
N VAL A 66 -13.91 -6.63 -20.84
CA VAL A 66 -15.35 -6.38 -20.65
C VAL A 66 -15.69 -6.21 -19.18
N ALA A 67 -15.12 -7.02 -18.29
CA ALA A 67 -15.34 -6.90 -16.85
C ALA A 67 -14.84 -5.55 -16.29
N ILE A 68 -13.62 -5.16 -16.63
CA ILE A 68 -13.00 -3.89 -16.16
C ILE A 68 -13.75 -2.69 -16.72
N TRP A 69 -14.04 -2.67 -18.02
CA TRP A 69 -14.78 -1.59 -18.68
C TRP A 69 -16.23 -1.51 -18.18
N GLY A 70 -16.92 -2.66 -18.12
CA GLY A 70 -18.30 -2.74 -17.65
C GLY A 70 -18.43 -2.19 -16.23
N LEU A 71 -17.55 -2.59 -15.31
CA LEU A 71 -17.57 -2.08 -13.94
C LEU A 71 -17.28 -0.57 -13.87
N THR A 72 -16.33 -0.10 -14.68
CA THR A 72 -15.94 1.31 -14.75
C THR A 72 -17.09 2.18 -15.25
N LEU A 73 -17.71 1.80 -16.38
CA LEU A 73 -18.81 2.54 -16.99
C LEU A 73 -20.08 2.47 -16.14
N ALA A 74 -20.39 1.31 -15.54
CA ALA A 74 -21.51 1.18 -14.62
C ALA A 74 -21.35 2.08 -13.39
N SER A 75 -20.13 2.18 -12.83
CA SER A 75 -19.85 3.06 -11.70
C SER A 75 -19.98 4.54 -12.08
N TYR A 76 -19.53 4.92 -13.28
CA TYR A 76 -19.73 6.28 -13.79
C TYR A 76 -21.22 6.60 -13.99
N ALA A 77 -21.95 5.70 -14.66
CA ALA A 77 -23.39 5.85 -14.87
C ALA A 77 -24.16 5.96 -13.55
N ALA A 78 -23.77 5.19 -12.53
CA ALA A 78 -24.32 5.30 -11.18
C ALA A 78 -24.12 6.70 -10.57
N MET A 79 -22.93 7.30 -10.74
CA MET A 79 -22.69 8.68 -10.29
C MET A 79 -23.46 9.74 -11.10
N CYS A 80 -23.78 9.47 -12.37
CA CYS A 80 -24.61 10.36 -13.20
C CYS A 80 -26.10 10.29 -12.87
N ALA A 81 -26.62 9.08 -12.66
CA ALA A 81 -28.06 8.82 -12.64
C ALA A 81 -28.65 8.76 -11.23
N LEU A 82 -27.87 8.39 -10.21
CA LEU A 82 -28.37 8.21 -8.85
C LEU A 82 -28.23 9.49 -8.01
N PRO A 83 -29.05 9.65 -6.97
CA PRO A 83 -28.83 10.69 -5.98
C PRO A 83 -27.43 10.59 -5.36
N ARG A 84 -26.75 11.72 -5.26
CA ARG A 84 -25.34 11.82 -4.84
C ARG A 84 -25.04 11.22 -3.46
N TRP A 85 -26.01 11.25 -2.54
CA TRP A 85 -25.88 10.63 -1.21
C TRP A 85 -25.88 9.10 -1.24
N LEU A 86 -26.46 8.52 -2.30
CA LEU A 86 -26.63 7.09 -2.49
C LEU A 86 -25.55 6.51 -3.42
N SER A 87 -25.09 7.28 -4.41
CA SER A 87 -24.17 6.82 -5.45
C SER A 87 -22.88 6.23 -4.88
N GLY A 88 -22.26 6.88 -3.87
CA GLY A 88 -21.02 6.39 -3.26
C GLY A 88 -21.18 5.00 -2.62
N HIS A 89 -22.24 4.81 -1.84
CA HIS A 89 -22.52 3.54 -1.17
C HIS A 89 -22.88 2.42 -2.15
N LEU A 90 -23.68 2.72 -3.18
CA LEU A 90 -24.06 1.72 -4.18
C LEU A 90 -22.87 1.32 -5.05
N VAL A 91 -22.01 2.26 -5.46
CA VAL A 91 -20.76 1.93 -6.16
C VAL A 91 -19.85 1.09 -5.27
N PHE A 92 -19.74 1.40 -3.97
CA PHE A 92 -19.00 0.56 -3.02
C PHE A 92 -19.51 -0.88 -3.03
N LEU A 93 -20.81 -1.07 -2.81
CA LEU A 93 -21.42 -2.39 -2.74
C LEU A 93 -21.31 -3.14 -4.07
N ALA A 94 -21.59 -2.47 -5.20
CA ALA A 94 -21.56 -3.08 -6.52
C ALA A 94 -20.14 -3.50 -6.93
N THR A 95 -19.14 -2.65 -6.71
CA THR A 95 -17.74 -2.95 -7.08
C THR A 95 -17.14 -4.06 -6.24
N PHE A 96 -17.37 -4.06 -4.91
CA PHE A 96 -16.95 -5.17 -4.05
C PHE A 96 -17.69 -6.47 -4.40
N SER A 97 -19.01 -6.42 -4.63
CA SER A 97 -19.79 -7.62 -5.00
C SER A 97 -19.31 -8.21 -6.32
N PHE A 98 -19.04 -7.37 -7.33
CA PHE A 98 -18.51 -7.81 -8.61
C PHE A 98 -17.08 -8.35 -8.48
N LEU A 99 -16.22 -7.73 -7.67
CA LEU A 99 -14.88 -8.22 -7.39
C LEU A 99 -14.93 -9.60 -6.70
N ILE A 100 -15.79 -9.78 -5.71
CA ILE A 100 -15.99 -11.06 -5.02
C ILE A 100 -16.50 -12.12 -5.99
N LEU A 101 -17.50 -11.80 -6.80
CA LEU A 101 -18.02 -12.72 -7.81
C LEU A 101 -16.91 -13.11 -8.79
N SER A 102 -16.12 -12.14 -9.25
CA SER A 102 -14.98 -12.38 -10.15
C SER A 102 -13.97 -13.31 -9.51
N HIS A 103 -13.57 -13.04 -8.26
CA HIS A 103 -12.73 -13.94 -7.46
C HIS A 103 -13.32 -15.34 -7.48
N VAL A 104 -14.58 -15.51 -7.05
CA VAL A 104 -15.29 -16.81 -6.97
C VAL A 104 -15.31 -17.55 -8.30
N THR A 105 -15.63 -16.86 -9.40
CA THR A 105 -15.65 -17.48 -10.73
C THR A 105 -14.26 -17.80 -11.26
N SER A 106 -13.23 -17.12 -10.76
CA SER A 106 -11.83 -17.38 -11.06
C SER A 106 -11.16 -18.31 -10.02
N LEU A 107 -11.89 -18.79 -8.99
CA LEU A 107 -11.38 -19.70 -7.95
C LEU A 107 -11.14 -21.11 -8.49
N ASP A 108 -10.20 -21.25 -9.41
CA ASP A 108 -9.47 -22.49 -9.57
C ASP A 108 -8.14 -22.34 -8.81
N ALA A 109 -8.10 -22.85 -7.57
CA ALA A 109 -6.88 -22.86 -6.74
C ALA A 109 -5.72 -23.66 -7.37
N SER A 110 -5.97 -24.37 -8.47
CA SER A 110 -4.95 -25.02 -9.28
C SER A 110 -4.40 -24.12 -10.40
N ALA A 111 -5.14 -23.10 -10.84
CA ALA A 111 -4.72 -22.12 -11.86
C ALA A 111 -3.57 -21.23 -11.40
N TRP A 112 -3.68 -20.66 -10.20
CA TRP A 112 -2.59 -19.84 -9.63
C TRP A 112 -1.30 -20.66 -9.42
N ARG A 113 -1.43 -21.97 -9.11
CA ARG A 113 -0.29 -22.90 -8.98
C ARG A 113 0.36 -23.27 -10.31
N ARG A 114 -0.37 -23.18 -11.42
CA ARG A 114 0.15 -23.30 -12.79
C ARG A 114 0.75 -22.00 -13.32
N GLY A 115 0.69 -20.92 -12.54
CA GLY A 115 1.14 -19.59 -12.94
C GLY A 115 0.13 -18.83 -13.82
N ASP A 116 -1.16 -19.17 -13.75
CA ASP A 116 -2.20 -18.39 -14.40
C ASP A 116 -2.36 -17.05 -13.69
N ILE A 117 -2.34 -15.96 -14.45
CA ILE A 117 -2.55 -14.61 -13.94
C ILE A 117 -4.00 -14.19 -14.23
N ASP A 118 -4.75 -13.96 -13.16
CA ASP A 118 -6.16 -13.57 -13.24
C ASP A 118 -6.34 -12.03 -13.19
N PHE A 119 -7.35 -11.55 -13.90
CA PHE A 119 -7.68 -10.12 -14.03
C PHE A 119 -8.24 -9.50 -12.75
N THR A 120 -8.60 -10.33 -11.77
CA THR A 120 -9.02 -9.89 -10.43
C THR A 120 -7.95 -9.02 -9.75
N GLY A 121 -6.65 -9.23 -10.04
CA GLY A 121 -5.58 -8.37 -9.54
C GLY A 121 -5.70 -6.91 -10.00
N THR A 122 -6.04 -6.66 -11.27
CA THR A 122 -6.35 -5.30 -11.75
C THR A 122 -7.69 -4.82 -11.23
N LEU A 123 -8.71 -5.68 -11.17
CA LEU A 123 -10.01 -5.30 -10.60
C LEU A 123 -9.88 -4.85 -9.14
N MET A 124 -8.97 -5.42 -8.37
CA MET A 124 -8.69 -4.98 -7.00
C MET A 124 -8.30 -3.50 -6.98
N ILE A 125 -7.39 -3.05 -7.86
CA ILE A 125 -6.98 -1.64 -7.94
C ILE A 125 -8.10 -0.75 -8.50
N VAL A 126 -8.76 -1.20 -9.57
CA VAL A 126 -9.88 -0.48 -10.20
C VAL A 126 -11.02 -0.28 -9.20
N THR A 127 -11.37 -1.30 -8.42
CA THR A 127 -12.39 -1.21 -7.36
C THR A 127 -12.07 -0.09 -6.38
N LEU A 128 -10.84 -0.02 -5.87
CA LEU A 128 -10.45 1.03 -4.93
C LEU A 128 -10.55 2.41 -5.57
N LYS A 129 -10.12 2.57 -6.83
CA LYS A 129 -10.23 3.83 -7.58
C LYS A 129 -11.69 4.27 -7.79
N LEU A 130 -12.56 3.35 -8.21
CA LEU A 130 -13.98 3.62 -8.46
C LEU A 130 -14.71 4.01 -7.18
N VAL A 131 -14.45 3.28 -6.09
CA VAL A 131 -14.99 3.61 -4.77
C VAL A 131 -14.51 4.97 -4.31
N SER A 132 -13.21 5.27 -4.43
CA SER A 132 -12.65 6.57 -4.04
C SER A 132 -13.39 7.70 -4.77
N ALA A 133 -13.48 7.63 -6.10
CA ALA A 133 -14.15 8.66 -6.89
C ALA A 133 -15.63 8.83 -6.50
N ALA A 134 -16.36 7.73 -6.30
CA ALA A 134 -17.78 7.77 -5.97
C ALA A 134 -18.05 8.26 -4.53
N MET A 135 -17.21 7.87 -3.56
CA MET A 135 -17.32 8.32 -2.17
C MET A 135 -16.86 9.77 -2.00
N ASP A 136 -15.80 10.18 -2.69
CA ASP A 136 -15.34 11.58 -2.71
C ASP A 136 -16.39 12.49 -3.38
N TYR A 137 -17.02 12.01 -4.46
CA TYR A 137 -18.15 12.69 -5.08
C TYR A 137 -19.32 12.79 -4.11
N HIS A 138 -19.71 11.70 -3.46
CA HIS A 138 -20.75 11.71 -2.42
C HIS A 138 -20.45 12.76 -1.33
N ASP A 139 -19.26 12.73 -0.73
CA ASP A 139 -18.90 13.63 0.37
C ASP A 139 -18.89 15.11 -0.03
N GLY A 140 -18.54 15.42 -1.28
CA GLY A 140 -18.48 16.78 -1.79
C GLY A 140 -19.85 17.48 -1.88
N ALA A 141 -20.96 16.77 -1.63
CA ALA A 141 -22.31 17.33 -1.64
C ALA A 141 -22.64 18.09 -0.34
N ASN A 142 -22.05 17.66 0.79
CA ASN A 142 -22.44 18.11 2.12
C ASN A 142 -21.27 18.86 2.78
N PRO A 143 -21.47 20.12 3.20
CA PRO A 143 -20.41 20.91 3.83
C PRO A 143 -19.75 20.25 5.06
N ARG A 144 -20.49 19.45 5.82
CA ARG A 144 -19.96 18.74 7.01
C ARG A 144 -19.05 17.57 6.65
N THR A 145 -19.40 16.82 5.61
CA THR A 145 -18.56 15.71 5.11
C THR A 145 -17.41 16.25 4.29
N SER A 146 -17.63 17.32 3.52
CA SER A 146 -16.60 17.97 2.74
C SER A 146 -15.49 18.59 3.60
N SER A 147 -15.79 19.06 4.81
CA SER A 147 -14.79 19.64 5.71
C SER A 147 -13.92 18.60 6.42
N THR A 148 -14.38 17.34 6.47
CA THR A 148 -13.69 16.23 7.15
C THR A 148 -13.08 15.22 6.16
N SER A 149 -13.57 15.20 4.92
CA SER A 149 -13.00 14.40 3.85
C SER A 149 -11.63 14.95 3.43
N PRO A 150 -10.62 14.08 3.24
CA PRO A 150 -9.30 14.53 2.79
C PRO A 150 -9.30 14.93 1.31
N THR A 151 -10.25 14.45 0.51
CA THR A 151 -10.31 14.65 -0.95
C THR A 151 -11.74 14.83 -1.46
N PRO A 152 -12.52 15.81 -0.94
CA PRO A 152 -13.88 16.02 -1.40
C PRO A 152 -13.89 16.39 -2.89
N LEU A 153 -14.84 15.83 -3.65
CA LEU A 153 -14.98 16.09 -5.07
C LEU A 153 -16.28 16.85 -5.33
N PRO A 154 -16.27 18.19 -5.45
CA PRO A 154 -17.49 19.01 -5.47
C PRO A 154 -18.35 18.80 -6.72
N ARG A 155 -17.74 18.43 -7.85
CA ARG A 155 -18.40 18.26 -9.15
C ARG A 155 -18.08 16.89 -9.74
N LEU A 156 -19.01 16.34 -10.50
CA LEU A 156 -18.80 15.08 -11.21
C LEU A 156 -17.71 15.30 -12.29
N PRO A 157 -16.68 14.43 -12.36
CA PRO A 157 -15.72 14.47 -13.44
C PRO A 157 -16.38 14.24 -14.80
N ALA A 158 -15.87 14.89 -15.85
CA ALA A 158 -16.21 14.49 -17.21
C ALA A 158 -15.73 13.04 -17.47
N LEU A 159 -16.38 12.37 -18.42
CA LEU A 159 -16.13 10.95 -18.67
C LEU A 159 -14.67 10.67 -19.06
N LEU A 160 -14.08 11.49 -19.94
CA LEU A 160 -12.71 11.27 -20.40
C LEU A 160 -11.67 11.38 -19.26
N PRO A 161 -11.65 12.44 -18.42
CA PRO A 161 -10.81 12.50 -17.23
C PRO A 161 -11.02 11.33 -16.26
N PHE A 162 -12.27 10.92 -16.02
CA PHE A 162 -12.59 9.77 -15.17
C PHE A 162 -12.01 8.47 -15.72
N LEU A 163 -12.16 8.20 -17.02
CA LEU A 163 -11.57 7.03 -17.66
C LEU A 163 -10.03 7.10 -17.62
N GLY A 164 -9.45 8.27 -17.87
CA GLY A 164 -7.99 8.47 -17.79
C GLY A 164 -7.42 8.21 -16.40
N PHE A 165 -8.18 8.50 -15.34
CA PHE A 165 -7.84 8.20 -13.94
C PHE A 165 -7.82 6.69 -13.68
N VAL A 166 -8.89 6.00 -14.07
CA VAL A 166 -9.04 4.55 -13.86
C VAL A 166 -7.94 3.81 -14.61
N PHE A 167 -7.77 4.12 -15.90
CA PHE A 167 -6.83 3.48 -16.82
C PHE A 167 -5.41 4.06 -16.80
N PHE A 168 -5.06 4.90 -15.82
CA PHE A 168 -3.70 5.47 -15.72
C PHE A 168 -2.62 4.38 -15.65
N PRO A 169 -1.75 4.25 -16.68
CA PRO A 169 -0.91 3.05 -16.87
C PRO A 169 0.10 2.81 -15.74
N ALA A 170 0.60 3.88 -15.10
CA ALA A 170 1.61 3.77 -14.04
C ALA A 170 1.13 3.01 -12.78
N ALA A 171 -0.19 2.89 -12.61
CA ALA A 171 -0.80 2.30 -11.42
C ALA A 171 -2.14 1.63 -11.76
N LEU A 172 -2.20 0.95 -12.90
CA LEU A 172 -3.36 0.17 -13.35
C LEU A 172 -3.23 -1.31 -12.99
N LEU A 173 -2.10 -1.94 -13.37
CA LEU A 173 -1.87 -3.37 -13.10
C LEU A 173 -1.44 -3.60 -11.65
N VAL A 174 -0.43 -2.86 -11.22
CA VAL A 174 0.14 -2.90 -9.88
C VAL A 174 0.49 -1.46 -9.53
N GLY A 175 0.07 -1.00 -8.36
CA GLY A 175 0.39 0.35 -7.90
C GLY A 175 -0.48 0.77 -6.73
N PRO A 176 -0.07 1.79 -5.96
CA PRO A 176 -0.91 2.34 -4.91
C PRO A 176 -2.20 2.92 -5.52
N PRO A 177 -3.38 2.70 -4.92
CA PRO A 177 -4.55 3.51 -5.22
C PRO A 177 -4.29 4.95 -4.75
N PHE A 178 -4.86 5.91 -5.48
CA PHE A 178 -4.80 7.34 -5.16
C PHE A 178 -6.16 7.99 -5.43
N PRO A 179 -6.47 9.11 -4.76
CA PRO A 179 -7.73 9.82 -4.95
C PRO A 179 -7.78 10.48 -6.34
N TYR A 180 -8.99 10.62 -6.90
CA TYR A 180 -9.20 11.27 -8.20
C TYR A 180 -8.67 12.71 -8.21
N ALA A 181 -8.90 13.47 -7.13
CA ALA A 181 -8.47 14.86 -7.03
C ALA A 181 -6.96 15.04 -7.25
N ALA A 182 -6.14 14.12 -6.72
CA ALA A 182 -4.69 14.17 -6.93
C ALA A 182 -4.32 13.96 -8.40
N TYR A 183 -4.97 13.00 -9.07
CA TYR A 183 -4.79 12.74 -10.50
C TYR A 183 -5.20 13.94 -11.36
N ASP A 184 -6.37 14.51 -11.06
CA ASP A 184 -6.91 15.67 -11.76
C ASP A 184 -5.98 16.88 -11.63
N ASP A 185 -5.50 17.17 -10.42
CA ASP A 185 -4.53 18.26 -10.19
C ASP A 185 -3.21 18.04 -10.92
N TYR A 186 -2.76 16.79 -11.06
CA TYR A 186 -1.56 16.48 -11.84
C TYR A 186 -1.76 16.69 -13.35
N ILE A 187 -2.84 16.18 -13.92
CA ILE A 187 -3.07 16.28 -15.37
C ILE A 187 -3.31 17.73 -15.78
N GLU A 188 -4.04 18.48 -14.96
CA GLU A 188 -4.42 19.88 -15.19
C GLU A 188 -3.39 20.90 -14.67
N GLY A 189 -2.34 20.45 -13.97
CA GLY A 189 -1.28 21.32 -13.46
C GLY A 189 -1.70 22.23 -12.30
N ARG A 190 -2.62 21.79 -11.44
CA ARG A 190 -3.12 22.53 -10.27
C ARG A 190 -2.43 22.12 -8.96
N GLY A 191 -2.77 22.80 -7.87
CA GLY A 191 -2.25 22.51 -6.53
C GLY A 191 -0.73 22.66 -6.46
N LEU A 192 -0.04 21.57 -6.08
CA LEU A 192 1.42 21.51 -6.04
C LEU A 192 2.05 21.94 -7.38
N TRP A 193 1.46 21.53 -8.50
CA TRP A 193 2.00 21.80 -9.83
C TRP A 193 1.89 23.27 -10.22
N ALA A 194 0.83 23.97 -9.81
CA ALA A 194 0.68 25.41 -10.03
C ALA A 194 1.75 26.21 -9.27
N SER A 195 2.12 25.75 -8.06
CA SER A 195 3.18 26.42 -7.27
C SER A 195 4.58 26.27 -7.87
N LEU A 196 4.84 25.17 -8.58
CA LEU A 196 6.10 24.97 -9.30
C LEU A 196 6.19 25.80 -10.59
N TYR A 197 5.05 26.13 -11.19
CA TYR A 197 4.96 26.85 -12.46
C TYR A 197 4.01 28.07 -12.38
N PRO A 198 4.31 29.07 -11.52
CA PRO A 198 3.37 30.14 -11.15
C PRO A 198 3.09 31.18 -12.25
N GLN A 199 3.95 31.31 -13.26
CA GLN A 199 3.82 32.35 -14.30
C GLN A 199 2.93 31.97 -15.50
N GLN A 200 2.14 30.89 -15.40
CA GLN A 200 1.16 30.47 -16.42
C GLN A 200 1.60 30.63 -17.89
N HIS A 201 2.81 30.18 -18.18
CA HIS A 201 2.99 29.42 -19.41
C HIS A 201 3.15 28.00 -18.88
N LEU A 202 2.08 27.19 -18.97
CA LEU A 202 2.25 25.74 -18.85
C LEU A 202 3.49 25.41 -19.69
N PRO A 203 4.55 24.82 -19.11
CA PRO A 203 5.71 24.45 -19.91
C PRO A 203 5.16 23.64 -21.10
N PRO A 204 5.45 24.02 -22.37
CA PRO A 204 5.06 23.21 -23.50
C PRO A 204 5.47 21.76 -23.25
N PRO A 205 4.70 20.78 -23.74
CA PRO A 205 5.08 19.37 -23.62
C PRO A 205 6.58 19.16 -23.88
N GLY A 206 7.31 18.68 -22.87
CA GLY A 206 8.74 18.45 -22.96
C GLY A 206 9.67 19.57 -22.46
N SER A 207 9.17 20.71 -21.94
CA SER A 207 10.07 21.74 -21.39
C SER A 207 10.38 21.56 -19.89
N PRO A 208 11.66 21.68 -19.49
CA PRO A 208 12.12 21.61 -18.10
C PRO A 208 11.79 22.89 -17.27
N PRO A 209 11.90 22.83 -15.93
CA PRO A 209 12.35 21.70 -15.13
C PRO A 209 11.17 20.95 -14.50
N PHE A 210 10.90 19.74 -15.00
CA PHE A 210 10.22 18.74 -14.16
C PHE A 210 11.11 18.43 -12.94
N PRO A 211 10.53 18.08 -11.78
CA PRO A 211 11.33 17.62 -10.65
C PRO A 211 12.27 16.49 -11.09
N PRO A 212 13.53 16.46 -10.60
CA PRO A 212 14.53 15.50 -11.04
C PRO A 212 14.03 14.07 -10.80
N ARG A 213 13.77 13.34 -11.88
CA ARG A 213 13.09 12.03 -11.83
C ARG A 213 13.94 10.85 -12.30
N LEU A 214 14.89 11.07 -13.23
CA LEU A 214 15.67 9.98 -13.82
C LEU A 214 16.47 9.20 -12.78
N LEU A 215 17.18 9.90 -11.89
CA LEU A 215 17.95 9.26 -10.83
C LEU A 215 17.04 8.49 -9.84
N HIS A 216 15.88 9.05 -9.49
CA HIS A 216 14.93 8.40 -8.58
C HIS A 216 14.27 7.18 -9.22
N ALA A 217 13.92 7.26 -10.51
CA ALA A 217 13.41 6.14 -11.27
C ALA A 217 14.47 5.04 -11.40
N LEU A 218 15.73 5.39 -11.67
CA LEU A 218 16.85 4.43 -11.69
C LEU A 218 17.02 3.74 -10.34
N LYS A 219 16.95 4.48 -9.22
CA LYS A 219 16.97 3.89 -7.87
C LYS A 219 15.81 2.89 -7.66
N ALA A 220 14.60 3.24 -8.13
CA ALA A 220 13.44 2.35 -8.05
C ALA A 220 13.60 1.09 -8.94
N LEU A 221 14.18 1.22 -10.13
CA LEU A 221 14.47 0.10 -11.03
C LEU A 221 15.55 -0.84 -10.46
N VAL A 222 16.64 -0.29 -9.93
CA VAL A 222 17.68 -1.07 -9.23
C VAL A 222 17.05 -1.81 -8.05
N LYS A 223 16.21 -1.12 -7.26
CA LYS A 223 15.44 -1.75 -6.18
C LYS A 223 14.57 -2.91 -6.69
N ALA A 224 13.87 -2.74 -7.81
CA ALA A 224 13.05 -3.80 -8.41
C ALA A 224 13.91 -5.02 -8.79
N LEU A 225 15.05 -4.81 -9.48
CA LEU A 225 15.96 -5.88 -9.88
C LEU A 225 16.54 -6.63 -8.68
N LEU A 226 16.98 -5.91 -7.64
CA LEU A 226 17.46 -6.53 -6.40
C LEU A 226 16.37 -7.36 -5.72
N CYS A 227 15.12 -6.87 -5.70
CA CYS A 227 14.02 -7.60 -5.11
C CYS A 227 13.65 -8.85 -5.90
N LEU A 228 13.71 -8.78 -7.23
CA LEU A 228 13.48 -9.94 -8.10
C LEU A 228 14.57 -11.00 -7.90
N ALA A 229 15.84 -10.61 -7.88
CA ALA A 229 16.96 -11.52 -7.63
C ALA A 229 16.87 -12.18 -6.24
N ALA A 230 16.55 -11.40 -5.21
CA ALA A 230 16.33 -11.89 -3.86
C ALA A 230 15.14 -12.88 -3.81
N TYR A 231 13.99 -12.53 -4.39
CA TYR A 231 12.83 -13.42 -4.44
C TYR A 231 13.15 -14.72 -5.19
N HIS A 232 13.79 -14.65 -6.35
CA HIS A 232 14.18 -15.83 -7.11
C HIS A 232 15.07 -16.75 -6.27
N THR A 233 16.11 -16.22 -5.63
CA THR A 233 17.02 -17.01 -4.80
C THR A 233 16.32 -17.60 -3.57
N LEU A 234 15.60 -16.76 -2.82
CA LEU A 234 14.99 -17.16 -1.56
C LEU A 234 13.81 -18.12 -1.75
N SER A 235 13.03 -17.97 -2.82
CA SER A 235 11.87 -18.83 -3.10
C SER A 235 12.27 -20.27 -3.46
N GLN A 236 13.46 -20.46 -4.05
CA GLN A 236 14.03 -21.78 -4.32
C GLN A 236 14.51 -22.47 -3.02
N LEU A 237 15.09 -21.68 -2.10
CA LEU A 237 15.60 -22.20 -0.82
C LEU A 237 14.49 -22.47 0.20
N LEU A 238 13.43 -21.67 0.17
CA LEU A 238 12.38 -21.64 1.19
C LEU A 238 10.98 -21.68 0.56
N PRO A 239 10.65 -22.69 -0.28
CA PRO A 239 9.36 -22.73 -0.97
C PRO A 239 8.22 -22.95 0.04
N PRO A 240 7.06 -22.28 -0.13
CA PRO A 240 5.89 -22.47 0.75
C PRO A 240 5.42 -23.93 0.86
N SER A 241 5.63 -24.74 -0.17
CA SER A 241 5.29 -26.16 -0.18
C SER A 241 6.08 -26.97 0.86
N ALA A 242 7.28 -26.53 1.24
CA ALA A 242 8.10 -27.20 2.25
C ALA A 242 7.46 -27.17 3.64
N LEU A 243 6.61 -26.17 3.93
CA LEU A 243 5.89 -26.04 5.21
C LEU A 243 4.82 -27.12 5.41
N LEU A 244 4.47 -27.85 4.34
CA LEU A 244 3.44 -28.89 4.35
C LEU A 244 4.03 -30.30 4.32
N GLN A 245 5.35 -30.43 4.18
CA GLN A 245 6.02 -31.72 4.09
C GLN A 245 6.17 -32.39 5.46
N PRO A 246 6.14 -33.73 5.56
CA PRO A 246 6.37 -34.44 6.83
C PRO A 246 7.70 -34.05 7.51
N ALA A 247 8.74 -33.81 6.71
CA ALA A 247 10.06 -33.38 7.18
C ALA A 247 10.06 -32.00 7.87
N PHE A 248 9.06 -31.15 7.62
CA PHE A 248 8.87 -29.92 8.39
C PHE A 248 8.35 -30.25 9.80
N PHE A 249 7.38 -31.15 9.91
CA PHE A 249 6.73 -31.46 11.18
C PHE A 249 7.60 -32.24 12.16
N SER A 250 8.62 -32.97 11.68
CA SER A 250 9.60 -33.68 12.50
C SER A 250 10.66 -32.78 13.16
N ARG A 251 10.75 -31.51 12.75
CA ARG A 251 11.71 -30.55 13.34
C ARG A 251 11.26 -30.09 14.74
N SER A 252 12.23 -29.67 15.54
CA SER A 252 11.97 -29.03 16.84
C SER A 252 11.13 -27.75 16.67
N PHE A 253 10.43 -27.34 17.74
CA PHE A 253 9.59 -26.13 17.70
C PHE A 253 10.33 -24.87 17.20
N PRO A 254 11.52 -24.51 17.72
CA PRO A 254 12.24 -23.34 17.24
C PRO A 254 12.62 -23.44 15.75
N ALA A 255 13.01 -24.62 15.29
CA ALA A 255 13.36 -24.85 13.89
C ALA A 255 12.16 -24.74 12.95
N ARG A 256 10.97 -25.23 13.37
CA ARG A 256 9.72 -25.05 12.62
C ARG A 256 9.34 -23.58 12.53
N TYR A 257 9.38 -22.88 13.67
CA TYR A 257 9.05 -21.47 13.72
C TYR A 257 9.97 -20.64 12.81
N LEU A 258 11.28 -20.85 12.91
CA LEU A 258 12.27 -20.17 12.07
C LEU A 258 12.04 -20.46 10.58
N HIS A 259 11.75 -21.71 10.21
CA HIS A 259 11.45 -22.06 8.81
C HIS A 259 10.23 -21.28 8.30
N VAL A 260 9.12 -21.24 9.05
CA VAL A 260 7.95 -20.44 8.66
C VAL A 260 8.32 -18.95 8.53
N ALA A 261 9.02 -18.39 9.51
CA ALA A 261 9.40 -16.97 9.48
C ALA A 261 10.29 -16.63 8.26
N LEU A 262 11.24 -17.49 7.92
CA LEU A 262 12.12 -17.33 6.76
C LEU A 262 11.36 -17.51 5.44
N THR A 263 10.45 -18.47 5.33
CA THR A 263 9.59 -18.63 4.14
C THR A 263 8.70 -17.39 3.93
N LEU A 264 8.11 -16.85 5.00
CA LEU A 264 7.30 -15.64 4.92
C LEU A 264 8.15 -14.41 4.58
N PHE A 265 9.38 -14.34 5.08
CA PHE A 265 10.36 -13.34 4.67
C PHE A 265 10.65 -13.43 3.18
N ALA A 266 11.02 -14.61 2.67
CA ALA A 266 11.28 -14.87 1.26
C ALA A 266 10.10 -14.43 0.38
N TYR A 267 8.87 -14.77 0.78
CA TYR A 267 7.66 -14.49 0.01
C TYR A 267 7.35 -12.99 -0.13
N ARG A 268 7.75 -12.14 0.85
CA ARG A 268 7.50 -10.69 0.79
C ARG A 268 8.23 -10.00 -0.37
N TRP A 269 9.37 -10.51 -0.79
CA TRP A 269 10.22 -9.88 -1.82
C TRP A 269 9.56 -9.78 -3.20
N MET A 270 8.63 -10.68 -3.52
CA MET A 270 7.81 -10.59 -4.74
C MET A 270 6.97 -9.30 -4.76
N PHE A 271 6.39 -8.91 -3.61
CA PHE A 271 5.60 -7.68 -3.50
C PHE A 271 6.48 -6.44 -3.63
N TYR A 272 7.68 -6.44 -3.02
CA TYR A 272 8.63 -5.35 -3.17
C TYR A 272 9.07 -5.16 -4.61
N PHE A 273 9.28 -6.25 -5.35
CA PHE A 273 9.59 -6.19 -6.77
C PHE A 273 8.49 -5.48 -7.58
N ILE A 274 7.25 -5.98 -7.54
CA ILE A 274 6.17 -5.44 -8.37
C ILE A 274 5.81 -3.99 -7.98
N TRP A 275 5.89 -3.64 -6.70
CA TRP A 275 5.67 -2.27 -6.25
C TRP A 275 6.82 -1.33 -6.60
N ALA A 276 8.06 -1.81 -6.65
CA ALA A 276 9.19 -1.01 -7.13
C ALA A 276 9.09 -0.69 -8.63
N VAL A 277 8.55 -1.61 -9.44
CA VAL A 277 8.24 -1.35 -10.86
C VAL A 277 7.19 -0.24 -11.00
N ALA A 278 6.08 -0.35 -10.26
CA ALA A 278 5.05 0.69 -10.24
C ALA A 278 5.58 2.05 -9.75
N GLU A 279 6.43 2.04 -8.72
CA GLU A 279 7.09 3.24 -8.22
C GLU A 279 7.96 3.90 -9.29
N ALA A 280 8.72 3.13 -10.07
CA ALA A 280 9.49 3.67 -11.19
C ALA A 280 8.60 4.32 -12.26
N ALA A 281 7.48 3.68 -12.63
CA ALA A 281 6.51 4.23 -13.57
C ALA A 281 5.88 5.54 -13.04
N LEU A 282 5.52 5.58 -11.76
CA LEU A 282 4.95 6.76 -11.10
C LEU A 282 5.95 7.92 -11.02
N ILE A 283 7.23 7.63 -10.73
CA ILE A 283 8.29 8.63 -10.74
C ILE A 283 8.50 9.20 -12.15
N LEU A 284 8.58 8.35 -13.18
CA LEU A 284 8.79 8.80 -14.56
C LEU A 284 7.59 9.59 -15.12
N SER A 285 6.37 9.25 -14.72
CA SER A 285 5.19 10.07 -15.05
C SER A 285 5.20 11.43 -14.35
N ALA A 286 6.04 11.63 -13.34
CA ALA A 286 6.03 12.76 -12.40
C ALA A 286 4.86 12.79 -11.41
N PHE A 287 3.79 11.99 -11.60
CA PHE A 287 2.64 11.94 -10.69
C PHE A 287 3.02 11.59 -9.24
N GLY A 288 4.07 10.80 -9.05
CA GLY A 288 4.55 10.39 -7.73
C GLY A 288 5.22 11.48 -6.87
N PHE A 289 5.31 12.71 -7.37
CA PHE A 289 5.99 13.82 -6.70
C PHE A 289 5.14 14.45 -5.59
N SER A 290 5.73 14.67 -4.43
CA SER A 290 5.07 15.20 -3.22
C SER A 290 5.62 16.55 -2.76
N GLY A 291 6.48 17.20 -3.55
CA GLY A 291 7.15 18.45 -3.18
C GLY A 291 8.64 18.26 -2.88
N PHE A 292 9.26 19.31 -2.33
CA PHE A 292 10.67 19.27 -1.94
C PHE A 292 10.82 19.17 -0.43
N LYS A 293 11.83 18.41 0.04
CA LYS A 293 12.19 18.29 1.46
C LYS A 293 13.60 18.84 1.69
N ALA A 294 13.81 19.46 2.85
CA ALA A 294 15.14 19.85 3.30
C ALA A 294 16.02 18.62 3.57
N THR A 295 17.26 18.64 3.09
CA THR A 295 18.22 17.55 3.34
C THR A 295 18.72 17.57 4.79
N LYS A 296 18.85 16.38 5.40
CA LYS A 296 19.24 16.19 6.81
C LYS A 296 20.60 16.82 7.18
N ASN A 297 21.48 17.08 6.22
CA ASN A 297 22.77 17.76 6.45
C ASN A 297 22.63 19.24 6.85
N SER A 298 21.42 19.80 6.80
CA SER A 298 21.13 21.18 7.26
C SER A 298 20.58 21.27 8.69
N GLN A 299 20.28 20.13 9.35
CA GLN A 299 19.69 20.08 10.70
C GLN A 299 20.70 19.83 11.84
N GLY A 300 21.99 19.70 11.52
CA GLY A 300 23.05 19.45 12.52
C GLY A 300 23.93 20.67 12.76
N LYS A 301 23.44 21.69 13.46
CA LYS A 301 24.23 22.69 14.24
C LYS A 301 23.32 23.80 14.83
N THR A 302 22.33 23.47 15.66
CA THR A 302 21.66 24.49 16.51
C THR A 302 21.08 23.94 17.81
N ASP A 303 21.45 22.74 18.24
CA ASP A 303 21.07 22.23 19.57
C ASP A 303 22.33 21.90 20.36
N GLY A 304 22.95 22.93 20.95
CA GLY A 304 24.07 22.75 21.88
C GLY A 304 25.02 23.93 21.98
N GLU A 305 24.55 25.08 22.47
CA GLU A 305 25.35 26.05 23.24
C GLU A 305 24.46 27.18 23.76
N ARG A 306 23.74 26.90 24.85
CA ARG A 306 23.37 27.94 25.82
C ARG A 306 24.19 27.69 27.06
N ARG A 307 25.38 28.29 27.13
CA ARG A 307 26.05 28.64 28.38
C ARG A 307 27.13 29.70 28.14
N ASP A 308 27.10 30.66 29.05
CA ASP A 308 28.05 31.70 29.42
C ASP A 308 28.23 32.95 28.54
N GLY A 309 28.05 34.07 29.24
CA GLY A 309 28.17 35.43 28.73
C GLY A 309 29.61 35.86 28.56
N GLY A 310 29.81 36.70 27.56
CA GLY A 310 31.04 37.42 27.31
C GLY A 310 30.74 38.53 26.31
N ARG A 311 30.95 39.77 26.75
CA ARG A 311 30.75 41.00 25.98
C ARG A 311 32.01 41.23 25.14
N SER A 312 31.92 41.21 23.81
CA SER A 312 32.96 41.77 22.95
C SER A 312 32.43 42.25 21.58
N ASN A 313 33.02 43.34 21.13
CA ASN A 313 32.68 44.18 19.99
C ASN A 313 32.64 43.49 18.61
N GLY A 314 31.77 44.03 17.76
CA GLY A 314 32.07 44.52 16.42
C GLY A 314 32.81 43.60 15.44
N GLN A 315 32.04 42.92 14.60
CA GLN A 315 32.34 42.76 13.17
C GLN A 315 31.07 42.26 12.46
N GLU A 316 30.53 43.10 11.56
CA GLU A 316 29.54 42.68 10.57
C GLU A 316 30.21 41.69 9.61
N GLY A 317 30.10 40.41 9.92
CA GLY A 317 30.45 39.32 9.02
C GLY A 317 29.30 39.07 8.04
N GLU A 318 29.63 39.09 6.75
CA GLU A 318 28.76 38.71 5.64
C GLU A 318 27.93 37.46 5.98
N GLY A 319 26.62 37.65 6.09
CA GLY A 319 25.66 36.58 6.31
C GLY A 319 25.56 35.70 5.08
N GLY A 320 26.49 34.74 4.93
CA GLY A 320 26.36 33.66 3.99
C GLY A 320 25.08 32.88 4.27
N GLN A 321 24.02 33.13 3.50
CA GLN A 321 22.83 32.30 3.51
C GLN A 321 23.25 30.88 3.13
N LYS A 322 23.32 29.98 4.11
CA LYS A 322 23.46 28.54 3.85
C LYS A 322 22.25 28.11 3.04
N GLN A 323 22.44 27.99 1.73
CA GLN A 323 21.41 27.59 0.80
C GLN A 323 20.96 26.17 1.18
N GLN A 324 19.76 26.05 1.72
CA GLN A 324 19.22 24.79 2.19
C GLN A 324 19.01 23.89 0.96
N GLN A 325 19.82 22.84 0.84
CA GLN A 325 19.73 21.92 -0.28
C GLN A 325 18.42 21.14 -0.18
N LEU A 326 17.55 21.33 -1.16
CA LEU A 326 16.23 20.70 -1.28
C LEU A 326 16.31 19.44 -2.16
N GLU A 327 15.75 18.33 -1.69
CA GLU A 327 15.64 17.08 -2.45
C GLU A 327 14.18 16.80 -2.84
N ALA A 328 13.96 16.27 -4.04
CA ALA A 328 12.64 15.89 -4.53
C ALA A 328 12.05 14.73 -3.72
N ASP A 329 10.84 14.90 -3.18
CA ASP A 329 10.10 13.87 -2.44
C ASP A 329 9.21 13.07 -3.39
N TRP A 330 9.42 11.76 -3.42
CA TRP A 330 8.66 10.81 -4.25
C TRP A 330 7.79 9.88 -3.39
N SER A 331 7.40 10.35 -2.21
CA SER A 331 6.67 9.55 -1.22
C SER A 331 5.30 9.06 -1.71
N MET A 332 4.65 9.77 -2.65
CA MET A 332 3.39 9.35 -3.26
C MET A 332 3.55 8.15 -4.21
N ALA A 333 4.74 7.96 -4.80
CA ALA A 333 5.05 6.78 -5.63
C ALA A 333 5.32 5.52 -4.80
N CYS A 334 5.82 5.68 -3.57
CA CYS A 334 6.27 4.57 -2.73
C CYS A 334 5.09 3.83 -2.10
N ASN A 335 4.94 2.53 -2.42
CA ASN A 335 3.90 1.69 -1.83
C ASN A 335 4.40 0.79 -0.68
N ALA A 336 5.72 0.69 -0.48
CA ALA A 336 6.28 -0.04 0.65
C ALA A 336 7.66 0.49 1.07
N HIS A 337 7.81 0.80 2.36
CA HIS A 337 9.12 1.07 2.95
C HIS A 337 9.76 -0.24 3.42
N MET A 338 10.30 -1.01 2.46
CA MET A 338 10.85 -2.37 2.66
C MET A 338 11.68 -2.52 3.94
N TRP A 339 12.69 -1.68 4.15
CA TRP A 339 13.55 -1.81 5.33
C TRP A 339 12.81 -1.56 6.63
N VAL A 340 11.86 -0.62 6.65
CA VAL A 340 11.01 -0.38 7.83
C VAL A 340 10.16 -1.61 8.10
N VAL A 341 9.57 -2.23 7.07
CA VAL A 341 8.78 -3.46 7.21
C VAL A 341 9.63 -4.60 7.79
N GLU A 342 10.84 -4.80 7.27
CA GLU A 342 11.71 -5.90 7.70
C GLU A 342 12.33 -5.70 9.09
N VAL A 343 12.56 -4.46 9.53
CA VAL A 343 13.25 -4.19 10.81
C VAL A 343 12.38 -3.57 11.90
N THR A 344 11.15 -3.11 11.63
CA THR A 344 10.32 -2.42 12.63
C THR A 344 10.06 -3.27 13.88
N GLY A 345 10.09 -2.62 15.05
CA GLY A 345 9.70 -3.21 16.32
C GLY A 345 8.23 -3.01 16.69
N SER A 346 7.41 -2.46 15.79
CA SER A 346 6.01 -2.13 16.05
C SER A 346 5.09 -2.66 14.96
N ALA A 347 4.12 -3.50 15.34
CA ALA A 347 3.12 -4.01 14.41
C ALA A 347 2.23 -2.88 13.84
N ALA A 348 2.07 -1.77 14.56
CA ALA A 348 1.37 -0.60 14.05
C ALA A 348 2.16 0.12 12.94
N GLN A 349 3.49 0.21 13.09
CA GLN A 349 4.35 0.76 12.03
C GLN A 349 4.37 -0.15 10.80
N LEU A 350 4.25 -1.47 10.97
CA LEU A 350 4.16 -2.39 9.84
C LEU A 350 2.99 -2.03 8.90
N ALA A 351 1.80 -1.80 9.46
CA ALA A 351 0.60 -1.51 8.68
C ALA A 351 0.69 -0.21 7.88
N THR A 352 1.40 0.80 8.40
CA THR A 352 1.55 2.10 7.73
C THR A 352 2.72 2.15 6.73
N ASN A 353 3.54 1.09 6.68
CA ASN A 353 4.72 1.01 5.80
C ASN A 353 4.62 -0.12 4.77
N TRP A 354 3.63 -1.01 4.89
CA TRP A 354 3.32 -2.07 3.94
C TRP A 354 2.04 -1.72 3.18
N ASN A 355 2.07 -1.83 1.85
CA ASN A 355 0.94 -1.53 0.97
C ASN A 355 0.29 -0.16 1.28
N ILE A 356 1.13 0.87 1.34
CA ILE A 356 0.82 2.20 1.89
C ILE A 356 -0.43 2.82 1.26
N GLY A 357 -0.60 2.70 -0.06
CA GLY A 357 -1.76 3.24 -0.77
C GLY A 357 -3.07 2.57 -0.31
N VAL A 358 -3.08 1.24 -0.18
CA VAL A 358 -4.25 0.51 0.32
C VAL A 358 -4.49 0.79 1.80
N SER A 359 -3.44 0.89 2.61
CA SER A 359 -3.56 1.26 4.02
C SER A 359 -4.18 2.65 4.20
N ARG A 360 -3.79 3.62 3.35
CA ARG A 360 -4.40 4.96 3.32
C ARG A 360 -5.85 4.90 2.85
N TRP A 361 -6.15 4.09 1.83
CA TRP A 361 -7.51 3.89 1.33
C TRP A 361 -8.42 3.30 2.42
N LEU A 362 -7.99 2.22 3.09
CA LEU A 362 -8.73 1.60 4.18
C LEU A 362 -8.94 2.56 5.34
N ARG A 363 -7.93 3.40 5.63
CA ARG A 363 -8.06 4.44 6.64
C ARG A 363 -9.20 5.41 6.30
N THR A 364 -9.17 6.00 5.11
CA THR A 364 -10.12 7.02 4.66
C THR A 364 -11.54 6.47 4.45
N TYR A 365 -11.67 5.36 3.72
CA TYR A 365 -12.98 4.89 3.24
C TYR A 365 -13.64 3.85 4.14
N VAL A 366 -12.93 3.31 5.14
CA VAL A 366 -13.47 2.31 6.06
C VAL A 366 -13.25 2.72 7.51
N TYR A 367 -11.99 2.81 7.97
CA TYR A 367 -11.68 2.99 9.38
C TYR A 367 -12.24 4.29 9.96
N ASP A 368 -12.02 5.43 9.29
CA ASP A 368 -12.48 6.74 9.78
C ASP A 368 -14.00 6.83 9.78
N ARG A 369 -14.65 6.23 8.78
CA ARG A 369 -16.12 6.17 8.70
C ARG A 369 -16.76 5.26 9.75
N MET A 370 -16.05 4.21 10.17
CA MET A 370 -16.48 3.30 11.22
C MET A 370 -16.03 3.75 12.62
N THR A 371 -15.31 4.87 12.72
CA THR A 371 -14.92 5.46 14.01
C THR A 371 -16.10 6.27 14.56
N PRO A 372 -16.57 5.99 15.78
CA PRO A 372 -17.67 6.75 16.36
C PRO A 372 -17.34 8.24 16.51
N PRO A 373 -18.35 9.13 16.58
CA PRO A 373 -18.15 10.58 16.79
C PRO A 373 -17.36 10.94 18.05
N SER A 374 -17.27 10.02 19.03
CA SER A 374 -16.43 10.16 20.23
C SER A 374 -14.92 10.11 19.95
N GLY A 375 -14.51 9.79 18.71
CA GLY A 375 -13.12 9.77 18.24
C GLY A 375 -12.29 8.56 18.71
N LYS A 376 -12.84 7.70 19.59
CA LYS A 376 -12.13 6.53 20.12
C LYS A 376 -12.44 5.30 19.27
N ALA A 377 -11.58 5.03 18.30
CA ALA A 377 -11.63 3.79 17.55
C ALA A 377 -11.40 2.56 18.46
N SER A 378 -12.19 1.52 18.26
CA SER A 378 -12.14 0.29 19.04
C SER A 378 -11.45 -0.85 18.27
N LEU A 379 -11.17 -1.96 18.94
CA LEU A 379 -10.77 -3.20 18.27
C LEU A 379 -11.81 -3.60 17.20
N THR A 380 -13.10 -3.37 17.44
CA THR A 380 -14.17 -3.61 16.46
C THR A 380 -13.97 -2.81 15.18
N THR A 381 -13.62 -1.52 15.28
CA THR A 381 -13.30 -0.68 14.12
C THR A 381 -12.15 -1.27 13.31
N LEU A 382 -11.09 -1.75 13.99
CA LEU A 382 -9.95 -2.39 13.34
C LEU A 382 -10.33 -3.74 12.71
N LEU A 383 -11.10 -4.57 13.39
CA LEU A 383 -11.58 -5.86 12.87
C LEU A 383 -12.44 -5.68 11.61
N ILE A 384 -13.36 -4.71 11.62
CA ILE A 384 -14.18 -4.39 10.43
C ILE A 384 -13.27 -3.94 9.28
N THR A 385 -12.31 -3.05 9.55
CA THR A 385 -11.37 -2.55 8.53
C THR A 385 -10.56 -3.70 7.92
N GLN A 386 -10.06 -4.62 8.74
CA GLN A 386 -9.28 -5.77 8.28
C GLN A 386 -10.17 -6.83 7.60
N ALA A 387 -11.44 -6.98 8.00
CA ALA A 387 -12.40 -7.83 7.32
C ALA A 387 -12.71 -7.32 5.90
N VAL A 388 -12.88 -6.00 5.72
CA VAL A 388 -13.03 -5.40 4.38
C VAL A 388 -11.76 -5.62 3.55
N SER A 389 -10.57 -5.53 4.16
CA SER A 389 -9.32 -5.86 3.48
C SER A 389 -9.25 -7.33 3.06
N ALA A 390 -9.69 -8.28 3.92
CA ALA A 390 -9.78 -9.69 3.57
C ALA A 390 -10.74 -9.93 2.39
N LEU A 391 -11.92 -9.31 2.45
CA LEU A 391 -12.95 -9.42 1.43
C LEU A 391 -12.47 -8.90 0.06
N TRP A 392 -11.69 -7.80 0.06
CA TRP A 392 -11.06 -7.26 -1.14
C TRP A 392 -10.07 -8.26 -1.78
N HIS A 393 -9.35 -9.03 -0.97
CA HIS A 393 -8.48 -10.09 -1.46
C HIS A 393 -9.23 -11.34 -1.93
N GLY A 394 -10.43 -11.63 -1.39
CA GLY A 394 -11.32 -12.70 -1.85
C GLY A 394 -11.95 -13.51 -0.71
N LEU A 395 -12.58 -14.63 -1.05
CA LEU A 395 -13.31 -15.49 -0.09
C LEU A 395 -12.48 -16.66 0.48
N HIS A 396 -11.20 -16.75 0.13
CA HIS A 396 -10.32 -17.77 0.70
C HIS A 396 -10.21 -17.64 2.22
N PRO A 397 -10.51 -18.69 3.01
CA PRO A 397 -10.48 -18.62 4.47
C PRO A 397 -9.15 -18.15 5.05
N GLY A 398 -8.03 -18.44 4.37
CA GLY A 398 -6.69 -18.01 4.76
C GLY A 398 -6.53 -16.49 4.83
N TYR A 399 -7.22 -15.72 3.97
CA TYR A 399 -7.20 -14.26 4.06
C TYR A 399 -7.80 -13.76 5.36
N TYR A 400 -8.96 -14.28 5.76
CA TYR A 400 -9.61 -13.91 7.02
C TYR A 400 -8.76 -14.29 8.23
N LEU A 401 -8.15 -15.48 8.21
CA LEU A 401 -7.22 -15.91 9.27
C LEU A 401 -6.04 -14.94 9.39
N PHE A 402 -5.46 -14.50 8.28
CA PHE A 402 -4.38 -13.50 8.29
C PHE A 402 -4.85 -12.14 8.81
N PHE A 403 -5.84 -11.54 8.16
CA PHE A 403 -6.23 -10.15 8.44
C PHE A 403 -6.82 -9.97 9.84
N LEU A 404 -7.66 -10.90 10.30
CA LEU A 404 -8.24 -10.81 11.65
C LEU A 404 -7.21 -11.11 12.74
N SER A 405 -6.30 -12.08 12.53
CA SER A 405 -5.20 -12.29 13.49
C SER A 405 -4.26 -11.09 13.54
N ALA A 406 -3.94 -10.48 12.39
CA ALA A 406 -3.15 -9.26 12.32
C ALA A 406 -3.83 -8.08 13.04
N ALA A 407 -5.16 -7.94 12.93
CA ALA A 407 -5.93 -6.93 13.66
C ALA A 407 -5.76 -7.04 15.18
N ILE A 408 -6.00 -8.24 15.73
CA ILE A 408 -5.86 -8.53 17.16
C ILE A 408 -4.42 -8.28 17.61
N ALA A 409 -3.48 -8.74 16.80
CA ALA A 409 -2.06 -8.61 17.09
C ALA A 409 -1.56 -7.15 17.07
N GLN A 410 -2.06 -6.33 16.13
CA GLN A 410 -1.80 -4.89 16.07
C GLN A 410 -2.36 -4.16 17.28
N ASP A 411 -3.56 -4.53 17.73
CA ASP A 411 -4.16 -3.89 18.90
C ASP A 411 -3.39 -4.20 20.19
N ALA A 412 -3.00 -5.46 20.39
CA ALA A 412 -2.12 -5.87 21.48
C ALA A 412 -0.74 -5.17 21.42
N SER A 413 -0.20 -4.92 20.22
CA SER A 413 1.06 -4.17 20.05
C SER A 413 0.98 -2.75 20.62
N LYS A 414 -0.21 -2.11 20.60
CA LYS A 414 -0.40 -0.77 21.18
C LYS A 414 -0.23 -0.79 22.69
N LEU A 415 -0.64 -1.88 23.36
CA LEU A 415 -0.48 -2.05 24.80
C LEU A 415 0.99 -2.16 25.19
N LEU A 416 1.77 -2.96 24.46
CA LEU A 416 3.22 -3.04 24.65
C LEU A 416 3.89 -1.67 24.44
N HIS A 417 3.44 -0.92 23.44
CA HIS A 417 3.94 0.43 23.18
C HIS A 417 3.64 1.40 24.33
N ARG A 418 2.41 1.39 24.86
CA ARG A 418 2.02 2.19 26.02
C ARG A 418 2.81 1.81 27.28
N LEU A 419 3.04 0.51 27.51
CA LEU A 419 3.88 0.05 28.61
C LEU A 419 5.30 0.64 28.51
N TYR A 420 5.93 0.54 27.34
CA TYR A 420 7.24 1.17 27.11
C TYR A 420 7.23 2.68 27.32
N GLN A 421 6.20 3.39 26.83
CA GLN A 421 6.06 4.84 27.04
C GLN A 421 5.88 5.21 28.51
N SER A 422 5.30 4.32 29.32
CA SER A 422 5.10 4.55 30.75
C SER A 422 6.39 4.43 31.58
N ILE A 423 7.42 3.75 31.05
CA ILE A 423 8.70 3.57 31.73
C ILE A 423 9.52 4.87 31.63
N PRO A 424 9.91 5.49 32.77
CA PRO A 424 10.68 6.73 32.75
C PRO A 424 12.03 6.61 32.01
N PRO A 425 12.51 7.66 31.32
CA PRO A 425 13.74 7.61 30.53
C PRO A 425 14.99 7.18 31.31
N HIS A 426 15.07 7.48 32.62
CA HIS A 426 16.20 7.13 33.49
C HIS A 426 16.28 5.62 33.82
N ARG A 427 15.19 4.86 33.63
CA ARG A 427 15.17 3.41 33.86
C ARG A 427 15.63 2.65 32.61
N HIS A 428 16.90 2.84 32.25
CA HIS A 428 17.46 2.37 30.98
C HIS A 428 17.29 0.86 30.73
N TRP A 429 17.54 0.01 31.74
CA TRP A 429 17.40 -1.45 31.61
C TRP A 429 15.96 -1.89 31.37
N GLN A 430 15.00 -1.37 32.14
CA GLN A 430 13.57 -1.68 31.97
C GLN A 430 13.08 -1.23 30.59
N ARG A 431 13.51 -0.04 30.15
CA ARG A 431 13.15 0.51 28.84
C ARG A 431 13.75 -0.31 27.70
N ARG A 432 15.00 -0.78 27.82
CA ARG A 432 15.63 -1.72 26.87
C ARG A 432 14.87 -3.04 26.81
N LEU A 433 14.49 -3.61 27.94
CA LEU A 433 13.73 -4.86 27.99
C LEU A 433 12.34 -4.72 27.35
N ALA A 434 11.61 -3.64 27.64
CA ALA A 434 10.32 -3.37 27.04
C ALA A 434 10.41 -3.13 25.53
N TRP A 435 11.48 -2.47 25.07
CA TRP A 435 11.76 -2.32 23.64
C TRP A 435 12.08 -3.66 22.97
N LEU A 436 12.94 -4.50 23.57
CA LEU A 436 13.23 -5.85 23.07
C LEU A 436 11.97 -6.70 23.01
N ALA A 437 11.10 -6.62 24.02
CA ALA A 437 9.83 -7.33 24.03
C ALA A 437 8.91 -6.91 22.87
N GLN A 438 8.83 -5.60 22.55
CA GLN A 438 8.09 -5.11 21.38
C GLN A 438 8.65 -5.63 20.06
N VAL A 439 9.98 -5.61 19.92
CA VAL A 439 10.66 -6.10 18.72
C VAL A 439 10.39 -7.60 18.55
N LEU A 440 10.64 -8.40 19.59
CA LEU A 440 10.42 -9.85 19.57
C LEU A 440 8.96 -10.18 19.27
N TYR A 441 8.01 -9.50 19.93
CA TYR A 441 6.59 -9.66 19.65
C TYR A 441 6.28 -9.38 18.18
N THR A 442 6.75 -8.27 17.63
CA THR A 442 6.53 -7.91 16.22
C THR A 442 7.15 -8.94 15.26
N ARG A 443 8.32 -9.49 15.57
CA ARG A 443 8.93 -10.60 14.80
C ARG A 443 8.11 -11.87 14.87
N VAL A 444 7.52 -12.17 16.03
CA VAL A 444 6.59 -13.29 16.16
C VAL A 444 5.37 -13.10 15.25
N LEU A 445 4.81 -11.90 15.20
CA LEU A 445 3.64 -11.64 14.37
C LEU A 445 3.94 -11.74 12.87
N VAL A 446 4.99 -11.07 12.41
CA VAL A 446 5.38 -11.04 10.98
C VAL A 446 5.80 -12.43 10.50
N GLY A 447 6.38 -13.25 11.37
CA GLY A 447 6.78 -14.63 11.08
C GLY A 447 5.67 -15.67 11.22
N TYR A 448 4.43 -15.28 11.54
CA TYR A 448 3.33 -16.22 11.81
C TYR A 448 2.04 -15.87 11.06
N ALA A 449 1.54 -14.64 11.20
CA ALA A 449 0.21 -14.27 10.73
C ALA A 449 0.06 -14.38 9.19
N PRO A 450 1.04 -13.95 8.36
CA PRO A 450 0.93 -14.04 6.90
C PRO A 450 0.80 -15.47 6.35
N LEU A 451 0.98 -16.51 7.17
CA LEU A 451 0.81 -17.90 6.75
C LEU A 451 -0.59 -18.19 6.20
N GLY A 452 -1.64 -17.57 6.77
CA GLY A 452 -2.99 -17.67 6.24
C GLY A 452 -3.09 -17.13 4.82
N PHE A 453 -2.44 -15.99 4.56
CA PHE A 453 -2.44 -15.33 3.25
C PHE A 453 -1.75 -16.18 2.18
N ILE A 454 -0.63 -16.83 2.51
CA ILE A 454 0.13 -17.62 1.52
C ILE A 454 -0.46 -19.01 1.26
N LEU A 455 -1.12 -19.62 2.24
CA LEU A 455 -1.68 -20.97 2.10
C LEU A 455 -3.12 -20.96 1.57
N LEU A 456 -3.84 -19.84 1.69
CA LEU A 456 -5.24 -19.60 1.28
C LEU A 456 -6.30 -20.49 1.95
N ARG A 457 -5.94 -21.69 2.39
CA ARG A 457 -6.80 -22.73 2.94
C ARG A 457 -6.69 -22.83 4.46
N ALA A 458 -7.82 -22.78 5.14
CA ALA A 458 -7.88 -22.87 6.60
C ALA A 458 -7.28 -24.19 7.15
N ASP A 459 -7.55 -25.33 6.51
CA ASP A 459 -7.05 -26.63 6.99
C ASP A 459 -5.52 -26.71 6.96
N LEU A 460 -4.89 -26.14 5.92
CA LEU A 460 -3.43 -26.08 5.80
C LEU A 460 -2.83 -25.08 6.80
N THR A 461 -3.44 -23.89 6.92
CA THR A 461 -3.00 -22.89 7.91
C THR A 461 -3.08 -23.44 9.33
N PHE A 462 -4.21 -24.05 9.71
CA PHE A 462 -4.39 -24.63 11.04
C PHE A 462 -3.46 -25.81 11.31
N ARG A 463 -3.14 -26.64 10.31
CA ARG A 463 -2.15 -27.72 10.46
C ARG A 463 -0.79 -27.17 10.89
N VAL A 464 -0.29 -26.13 10.22
CA VAL A 464 0.99 -25.53 10.56
C VAL A 464 0.90 -24.75 11.87
N TRP A 465 -0.15 -23.95 12.09
CA TRP A 465 -0.34 -23.21 13.34
C TRP A 465 -0.44 -24.13 14.56
N ARG A 466 -1.11 -25.27 14.46
CA ARG A 466 -1.15 -26.30 15.51
C ARG A 466 0.24 -26.82 15.84
N SER A 467 1.08 -27.05 14.83
CA SER A 467 2.47 -27.46 15.04
C SER A 467 3.33 -26.37 15.73
N LEU A 468 2.90 -25.11 15.61
CA LEU A 468 3.49 -23.97 16.31
C LEU A 468 2.73 -23.59 17.60
N TYR A 469 1.90 -24.50 18.12
CA TYR A 469 1.10 -24.31 19.34
C TYR A 469 0.27 -23.03 19.35
N PHE A 470 -0.15 -22.55 18.18
CA PHE A 470 -0.90 -21.31 18.01
C PHE A 470 -0.23 -20.07 18.63
N VAL A 471 1.10 -20.06 18.75
CA VAL A 471 1.83 -19.01 19.51
C VAL A 471 1.48 -17.59 19.05
N GLY A 472 1.39 -17.35 17.74
CA GLY A 472 1.07 -16.02 17.21
C GLY A 472 -0.42 -15.63 17.33
N SER A 473 -1.30 -16.57 17.68
CA SER A 473 -2.72 -16.31 17.96
C SER A 473 -2.98 -16.15 19.46
N VAL A 474 -2.34 -16.96 20.30
CA VAL A 474 -2.51 -16.95 21.76
C VAL A 474 -1.77 -15.78 22.40
N LEU A 475 -0.55 -15.48 21.95
CA LEU A 475 0.28 -14.43 22.55
C LEU A 475 -0.39 -13.04 22.54
N PRO A 476 -1.00 -12.56 21.43
CA PRO A 476 -1.76 -11.30 21.46
C PRO A 476 -2.89 -11.26 22.47
N LEU A 477 -3.62 -12.37 22.64
CA LEU A 477 -4.75 -12.47 23.58
C LEU A 477 -4.27 -12.41 25.03
N VAL A 478 -3.20 -13.14 25.34
CA VAL A 478 -2.57 -13.12 26.67
C VAL A 478 -2.07 -11.71 27.00
N LEU A 479 -1.39 -11.05 26.07
CA LEU A 479 -0.93 -9.66 26.26
C LEU A 479 -2.11 -8.70 26.46
N SER A 480 -3.19 -8.88 25.70
CA SER A 480 -4.40 -8.05 25.83
C SER A 480 -5.10 -8.22 27.17
N ALA A 481 -5.05 -9.41 27.78
CA ALA A 481 -5.62 -9.68 29.09
C ALA A 481 -4.72 -9.19 30.24
N LEU A 482 -3.39 -9.38 30.13
CA LEU A 482 -2.47 -9.19 31.25
C LEU A 482 -1.78 -7.82 31.31
N LEU A 483 -1.61 -7.12 30.18
CA LEU A 483 -0.94 -5.80 30.16
C LEU A 483 -1.76 -4.64 30.73
N PRO A 484 -3.10 -4.54 30.54
CA PRO A 484 -3.83 -3.34 30.95
C PRO A 484 -3.65 -2.93 32.43
N PRO A 485 -3.65 -3.84 33.41
CA PRO A 485 -3.41 -3.48 34.82
C PRO A 485 -2.01 -2.91 35.10
N LEU A 486 -1.03 -3.21 34.24
CA LEU A 486 0.37 -2.78 34.38
C LEU A 486 0.64 -1.41 33.75
N ILE A 487 -0.30 -0.89 32.95
CA ILE A 487 -0.14 0.39 32.25
C ILE A 487 -0.76 1.49 33.13
N PRO A 488 0.02 2.51 33.55
CA PRO A 488 -0.52 3.63 34.30
C PRO A 488 -1.64 4.33 33.53
N PRO A 489 -2.69 4.82 34.21
CA PRO A 489 -3.76 5.56 33.56
C PRO A 489 -3.19 6.80 32.86
N PRO A 490 -3.75 7.21 31.71
CA PRO A 490 -3.31 8.42 31.04
C PRO A 490 -3.45 9.61 31.99
N LYS A 491 -2.39 10.41 32.12
CA LYS A 491 -2.43 11.64 32.94
C LYS A 491 -3.59 12.51 32.43
N ARG A 492 -4.60 12.77 33.27
CA ARG A 492 -5.65 13.75 32.98
C ARG A 492 -4.95 15.08 32.71
N GLN A 493 -5.03 15.61 31.49
CA GLN A 493 -4.76 17.01 31.27
C GLN A 493 -5.81 17.77 32.10
N LYS A 494 -5.35 18.57 33.07
CA LYS A 494 -6.22 19.57 33.68
C LYS A 494 -6.71 20.44 32.53
N LYS A 495 -8.02 20.47 32.31
CA LYS A 495 -8.62 21.57 31.56
C LYS A 495 -8.34 22.79 32.43
N ASP A 496 -7.47 23.66 31.96
CA ASP A 496 -7.39 25.01 32.50
C ASP A 496 -8.78 25.63 32.26
N SER A 497 -9.49 25.83 33.38
CA SER A 497 -10.85 26.36 33.47
C SER A 497 -10.87 27.86 33.33
#